data_AF-S5TET8-F1
#
_entry.id   AF-S5TET8-F1
#
_cell.length_a   1.000
_cell.length_b   1.000
_cell.length_c   1.000
_cell.angle_alpha   90.00
_cell.angle_beta   90.00
_cell.angle_gamma   90.00
#
_symmetry.space_group_name_H-M   'P 1'
#
loop_
_entity.id
_entity.type
_entity.pdbx_description
1 polymer ?
#
loop_
_entity_poly.entity_id
_entity_poly.type
_entity_poly.pdbx_seq_one_letter_code
_entity_poly.pdbx_strand_id
1 'polypeptide(L)'
;MTFINTIKFFMIFVPIISLLLILINYMISPKSINYDTSKTGPYECGFDSFRQSRTTYSIQFILIAILFLPFDLELTSILPYTLSIYHINLYGLYILLFFLSALIIGFIIEINLKAIYITKIFNRSKYRNNNKYIHTQLY
;
A
#
# COMPACT_ATOMS: atom_id res chain seq x y z
N MET A 1 -14.51 10.74 -33.22
CA MET A 1 -14.39 12.18 -32.87
C MET A 1 -15.01 12.50 -31.50
N THR A 2 -16.18 11.96 -31.17
CA THR A 2 -16.86 12.23 -29.88
C THR A 2 -16.11 11.65 -28.67
N PHE A 3 -15.60 10.42 -28.77
CA PHE A 3 -14.89 9.74 -27.67
C PHE A 3 -13.58 10.45 -27.23
N ILE A 4 -12.78 10.92 -28.19
CA ILE A 4 -11.55 11.66 -27.86
C ILE A 4 -11.87 13.02 -27.23
N ASN A 5 -12.99 13.63 -27.62
CA ASN A 5 -13.45 14.90 -27.05
C ASN A 5 -13.98 14.71 -25.64
N THR A 6 -14.72 13.63 -25.36
CA THR A 6 -15.20 13.34 -24.00
C THR A 6 -14.05 13.04 -23.05
N ILE A 7 -13.04 12.26 -23.46
CA ILE A 7 -11.84 12.00 -22.63
C ILE A 7 -11.10 13.31 -22.32
N LYS A 8 -10.85 14.14 -23.34
CA LYS A 8 -10.19 15.44 -23.14
C LYS A 8 -10.96 16.33 -22.18
N PHE A 9 -12.29 16.34 -22.28
CA PHE A 9 -13.16 17.08 -21.37
C PHE A 9 -12.98 16.61 -19.92
N PHE A 10 -13.11 15.30 -19.65
CA PHE A 10 -12.97 14.76 -18.30
C PHE A 10 -11.58 14.98 -17.70
N MET A 11 -10.52 14.75 -18.49
CA MET A 11 -9.14 14.90 -18.02
C MET A 11 -8.81 16.33 -17.59
N ILE A 12 -9.45 17.34 -18.21
CA ILE A 12 -9.25 18.76 -17.89
C ILE A 12 -10.23 19.22 -16.79
N PHE A 13 -11.50 18.85 -16.86
CA PHE A 13 -12.52 19.36 -15.94
C PHE A 13 -12.37 18.84 -14.50
N VAL A 14 -12.04 17.56 -14.32
CA VAL A 14 -11.94 16.95 -12.98
C VAL A 14 -10.92 17.65 -12.07
N PRO A 15 -9.65 17.87 -12.48
CA PRO A 15 -8.69 18.57 -11.63
C PRO A 15 -9.06 20.04 -11.42
N ILE A 16 -9.65 20.72 -12.42
CA ILE A 16 -10.08 22.11 -12.29
C ILE A 16 -11.16 22.26 -11.22
N ILE A 17 -12.18 21.40 -11.23
CA ILE A 17 -13.26 21.43 -10.22
C ILE A 17 -12.69 21.13 -8.83
N SER A 18 -11.81 20.14 -8.69
CA SER A 18 -11.15 19.83 -7.42
C SER A 18 -10.38 21.02 -6.85
N LEU A 19 -9.59 21.69 -7.69
CA LEU A 19 -8.79 22.85 -7.29
C LEU A 19 -9.68 24.07 -6.95
N LEU A 20 -10.77 24.26 -7.70
CA LEU A 20 -11.74 25.31 -7.45
C LEU A 20 -12.46 25.11 -6.11
N LEU A 21 -12.85 23.89 -5.75
CA LEU A 21 -13.45 23.59 -4.45
C LEU A 21 -12.47 23.84 -3.29
N ILE A 22 -11.19 23.49 -3.46
CA ILE A 22 -10.14 23.78 -2.47
C ILE A 22 -9.96 25.30 -2.32
N LEU A 23 -9.94 26.07 -3.42
CA LEU A 23 -9.86 27.53 -3.40
C LEU A 23 -11.05 28.18 -2.71
N ILE A 24 -12.27 27.72 -3.02
CA ILE A 24 -13.49 28.21 -2.36
C ILE A 24 -13.42 27.92 -0.86
N ASN A 25 -13.04 26.70 -0.46
CA ASN A 25 -12.89 26.36 0.95
C ASN A 25 -11.85 27.25 1.63
N TYR A 26 -10.70 27.50 0.99
CA TYR A 26 -9.67 28.38 1.51
C TYR A 26 -10.14 29.83 1.69
N MET A 27 -10.96 30.34 0.75
CA MET A 27 -11.49 31.71 0.81
C MET A 27 -12.62 31.89 1.84
N ILE A 28 -13.48 30.87 2.00
CA ILE A 28 -14.61 30.92 2.95
C ILE A 28 -14.18 30.57 4.38
N SER A 29 -13.12 29.75 4.52
CA SER A 29 -12.72 29.23 5.84
C SER A 29 -12.33 30.37 6.79
N PRO A 30 -12.96 30.47 7.98
CA PRO A 30 -12.59 31.46 8.98
C PRO A 30 -11.23 31.08 9.57
N LYS A 31 -10.17 31.62 8.99
CA LYS A 31 -8.81 31.41 9.48
C LYS A 31 -8.59 32.31 10.70
N SER A 32 -8.47 31.69 11.88
CA SER A 32 -8.01 32.40 13.08
C SER A 32 -6.63 32.98 12.80
N ILE A 33 -6.48 34.31 12.96
CA ILE A 33 -5.21 35.01 12.76
C ILE A 33 -4.16 34.58 13.80
N ASN A 34 -4.64 34.07 14.95
CA ASN A 34 -3.81 33.54 16.02
C ASN A 34 -3.59 32.04 15.80
N TYR A 35 -2.32 31.67 15.65
CA TYR A 35 -1.84 30.30 15.53
C TYR A 35 -1.83 29.67 16.92
N ASP A 36 -2.96 29.09 17.34
CA ASP A 36 -3.04 28.34 18.58
C ASP A 36 -2.33 27.00 18.39
N THR A 37 -1.21 26.79 19.09
CA THR A 37 -0.41 25.55 19.01
C THR A 37 -1.21 24.29 19.39
N SER A 38 -2.26 24.44 20.19
CA SER A 38 -3.20 23.37 20.56
C SER A 38 -4.20 23.01 19.47
N LYS A 39 -4.40 23.86 18.45
CA LYS A 39 -5.25 23.56 17.28
C LYS A 39 -4.46 22.95 16.12
N THR A 40 -3.17 23.22 16.05
CA THR A 40 -2.29 22.75 14.95
C THR A 40 -1.42 21.56 15.34
N GLY A 41 -1.30 21.26 16.64
CA GLY A 41 -0.64 20.06 17.13
C GLY A 41 -1.44 18.79 16.82
N PRO A 42 -0.77 17.63 16.71
CA PRO A 42 -1.46 16.35 16.63
C PRO A 42 -2.35 16.13 17.85
N TYR A 43 -3.48 15.44 17.66
CA TYR A 43 -4.39 15.06 18.74
C TYR A 43 -3.75 13.97 19.61
N GLU A 44 -2.76 14.34 20.41
CA GLU A 44 -2.09 13.44 21.34
C GLU A 44 -2.04 14.10 22.72
N CYS A 45 -2.62 13.43 23.71
CA CYS A 45 -2.42 13.77 25.10
C CYS A 45 -1.12 13.11 25.54
N GLY A 46 0.01 13.67 25.15
CA GLY A 46 1.34 13.11 25.42
C GLY A 46 2.45 14.08 25.05
N PHE A 47 3.50 14.12 25.87
CA PHE A 47 4.69 14.90 25.57
C PHE A 47 5.38 14.36 24.32
N ASP A 48 5.83 15.27 23.44
CA ASP A 48 6.74 14.96 22.34
C ASP A 48 7.99 14.30 22.93
N SER A 49 8.03 12.97 22.85
CA SER A 49 9.26 12.24 23.11
C SER A 49 10.10 12.44 21.86
N PHE A 50 11.40 12.71 22.01
CA PHE A 50 12.37 12.63 20.92
C PHE A 50 12.38 11.18 20.42
N ARG A 51 11.39 10.83 19.58
CA ARG A 51 11.16 9.48 19.09
C ARG A 51 11.93 9.32 17.78
N GLN A 52 12.56 8.16 17.66
CA GLN A 52 13.08 7.67 16.40
C GLN A 52 11.95 7.75 15.34
N SER A 53 12.21 8.39 14.20
CA SER A 53 11.22 8.49 13.11
C SER A 53 10.83 7.14 12.48
N ARG A 54 11.55 6.07 12.84
CA ARG A 54 11.32 4.71 12.38
C ARG A 54 10.69 3.89 13.49
N THR A 55 9.41 3.62 13.32
CA THR A 55 8.67 2.60 14.06
C THR A 55 8.80 1.27 13.33
N THR A 56 8.91 0.17 14.09
CA THR A 56 9.00 -1.18 13.52
C THR A 56 7.61 -1.61 13.04
N TYR A 57 7.42 -1.67 11.74
CA TYR A 57 6.24 -2.26 11.11
C TYR A 57 6.51 -3.73 10.74
N SER A 58 5.44 -4.52 10.57
CA SER A 58 5.61 -5.91 10.15
C SER A 58 6.07 -5.98 8.69
N ILE A 59 7.03 -6.87 8.43
CA ILE A 59 7.64 -7.07 7.10
C ILE A 59 6.60 -7.57 6.07
N GLN A 60 5.50 -8.17 6.52
CA GLN A 60 4.42 -8.66 5.65
C GLN A 60 3.85 -7.56 4.73
N PHE A 61 3.74 -6.32 5.22
CA PHE A 61 3.18 -5.23 4.42
C PHE A 61 4.08 -4.83 3.24
N ILE A 62 5.40 -4.85 3.43
CA ILE A 62 6.33 -4.57 2.32
C ILE A 62 6.46 -5.75 1.37
N LEU A 63 6.30 -6.97 1.88
CA LEU A 63 6.33 -8.20 1.08
C LEU A 63 5.22 -8.23 0.04
N ILE A 64 4.01 -7.78 0.40
CA ILE A 64 2.89 -7.66 -0.54
C ILE A 64 3.21 -6.69 -1.69
N ALA A 65 3.88 -5.57 -1.39
CA ALA A 65 4.28 -4.60 -2.41
C ALA A 65 5.34 -5.16 -3.37
N ILE A 66 6.28 -5.96 -2.85
CA ILE A 66 7.30 -6.64 -3.66
C ILE A 66 6.64 -7.75 -4.52
N LEU A 67 5.68 -8.50 -3.98
CA LEU A 67 4.95 -9.55 -4.71
C LEU A 67 4.01 -9.01 -5.78
N PHE A 68 3.53 -7.77 -5.64
CA PHE A 68 2.74 -7.11 -6.68
C PHE A 68 3.55 -6.90 -7.98
N LEU A 69 4.85 -6.64 -7.86
CA LEU A 69 5.71 -6.33 -9.01
C LEU A 69 5.81 -7.46 -10.06
N PRO A 70 6.12 -8.73 -9.72
CA PRO A 70 6.15 -9.82 -10.70
C PRO A 70 4.76 -10.18 -11.24
N PHE A 71 3.70 -10.02 -10.44
CA PHE A 71 2.33 -10.28 -10.90
C PHE A 71 1.82 -9.20 -11.88
N ASP A 72 2.21 -7.94 -11.69
CA ASP A 72 1.95 -6.86 -12.64
C ASP A 72 2.73 -7.07 -13.96
N LEU A 73 3.96 -7.60 -13.86
CA LEU A 73 4.78 -7.96 -15.01
C LEU A 73 4.20 -9.15 -15.78
N GLU A 74 3.66 -10.16 -15.09
CA GLU A 74 2.89 -11.26 -15.71
C GLU A 74 1.76 -10.72 -16.58
N LEU A 75 0.91 -9.85 -16.05
CA LEU A 75 -0.22 -9.30 -16.80
C LEU A 75 0.22 -8.41 -17.96
N THR A 76 1.27 -7.61 -17.75
CA THR A 76 1.88 -6.80 -18.82
C THR A 76 2.46 -7.66 -19.94
N SER A 77 3.01 -8.84 -19.64
CA SER A 77 3.56 -9.77 -20.63
C SER A 77 2.48 -10.53 -21.42
N ILE A 78 1.31 -10.77 -20.82
CA ILE A 78 0.15 -11.40 -21.47
C ILE A 78 -0.49 -10.45 -22.48
N LEU A 79 -0.51 -9.14 -22.21
CA LEU A 79 -1.15 -8.14 -23.08
C LEU A 79 -0.61 -8.14 -24.53
N PRO A 80 0.70 -8.02 -24.82
CA PRO A 80 1.19 -8.03 -26.19
C PRO A 80 0.95 -9.37 -26.89
N TYR A 81 0.98 -10.49 -26.17
CA TYR A 81 0.66 -11.81 -26.73
C TYR A 81 -0.80 -11.88 -27.18
N THR A 82 -1.75 -11.42 -26.35
CA THR A 82 -3.18 -11.42 -26.72
C THR A 82 -3.46 -10.53 -27.94
N LEU A 83 -2.77 -9.40 -28.07
CA LEU A 83 -2.92 -8.50 -29.22
C LEU A 83 -2.34 -9.07 -30.53
N SER A 84 -1.34 -9.94 -30.46
CA SER A 84 -0.60 -10.43 -31.63
C SER A 84 -0.75 -11.92 -31.89
N ILE A 85 -1.75 -12.57 -31.29
CA ILE A 85 -1.95 -14.03 -31.32
C ILE A 85 -1.99 -14.61 -32.74
N TYR A 86 -2.53 -13.85 -33.71
CA TYR A 86 -2.60 -14.25 -35.11
C TYR A 86 -1.25 -14.30 -35.82
N HIS A 87 -0.26 -13.52 -35.36
CA HIS A 87 1.06 -13.43 -36.00
C HIS A 87 2.07 -14.39 -35.38
N ILE A 88 2.01 -14.64 -34.07
CA ILE A 88 3.06 -15.37 -33.33
C ILE A 88 2.75 -16.89 -33.24
N ASN A 89 1.56 -17.32 -33.67
CA ASN A 89 1.13 -18.72 -33.73
C ASN A 89 1.39 -19.46 -32.40
N LEU A 90 1.46 -20.80 -32.43
CA LEU A 90 1.74 -21.63 -31.24
C LEU A 90 3.12 -21.39 -30.62
N TYR A 91 4.09 -20.87 -31.38
CA TYR A 91 5.45 -20.61 -30.90
C TYR A 91 5.47 -19.55 -29.79
N GLY A 92 4.71 -18.46 -29.96
CA GLY A 92 4.58 -17.41 -28.95
C GLY A 92 3.93 -17.92 -27.66
N LEU A 93 2.99 -18.85 -27.79
CA LEU A 93 2.33 -19.49 -26.66
C LEU A 93 3.32 -20.29 -25.81
N TYR A 94 4.23 -21.05 -26.43
CA TYR A 94 5.23 -21.82 -25.68
C TYR A 94 6.20 -20.92 -24.90
N ILE A 95 6.66 -19.82 -25.50
CA ILE A 95 7.55 -18.87 -24.83
C ILE A 95 6.83 -18.21 -23.64
N LEU A 96 5.57 -17.80 -23.85
CA LEU A 96 4.76 -17.20 -22.80
C LEU A 96 4.50 -18.18 -21.66
N LEU A 97 4.15 -19.43 -21.95
CA LEU A 97 3.95 -20.46 -20.92
C LEU A 97 5.24 -20.76 -20.13
N PHE A 98 6.39 -20.83 -20.81
CA PHE A 98 7.68 -21.00 -20.13
C PHE A 98 7.94 -19.85 -19.16
N PHE A 99 7.72 -18.61 -19.61
CA PHE A 99 7.88 -17.42 -18.77
C PHE A 99 6.93 -17.41 -17.56
N LEU A 100 5.64 -17.69 -17.78
CA LEU A 100 4.63 -17.75 -16.71
C LEU A 100 4.94 -18.85 -15.69
N SER A 101 5.41 -20.01 -16.15
CA SER A 101 5.72 -21.13 -15.25
C SER A 101 6.78 -20.77 -14.21
N ALA A 102 7.81 -19.99 -14.58
CA ALA A 102 8.84 -19.54 -13.66
C ALA A 102 8.28 -18.60 -12.57
N LEU A 103 7.37 -17.69 -12.95
CA LEU A 103 6.70 -16.78 -12.01
C LEU A 103 5.76 -17.52 -11.06
N ILE A 104 4.99 -18.49 -11.57
CA ILE A 104 4.09 -19.33 -10.76
C ILE A 104 4.88 -20.13 -9.72
N ILE A 105 6.03 -20.70 -10.09
CA ILE A 105 6.90 -21.44 -9.16
C ILE A 105 7.40 -20.51 -8.05
N GLY A 106 7.86 -19.30 -8.40
CA GLY A 106 8.29 -18.30 -7.42
C GLY A 106 7.18 -17.93 -6.44
N PHE A 107 5.95 -17.76 -6.94
CA PHE A 107 4.78 -17.46 -6.11
C PHE A 107 4.40 -18.61 -5.16
N ILE A 108 4.46 -19.86 -5.64
CA ILE A 108 4.19 -21.06 -4.83
C ILE A 108 5.18 -21.17 -3.67
N ILE A 109 6.48 -20.91 -3.92
CA ILE A 109 7.52 -20.94 -2.89
C ILE A 109 7.19 -19.94 -1.78
N GLU A 110 6.82 -18.73 -2.14
CA GLU A 110 6.51 -17.66 -1.18
C GLU A 110 5.29 -17.99 -0.30
N ILE A 111 4.24 -18.55 -0.90
CA ILE A 111 3.05 -19.01 -0.16
C ILE A 111 3.41 -20.12 0.82
N ASN A 112 4.21 -21.09 0.38
CA ASN A 112 4.64 -22.22 1.22
C ASN A 112 5.49 -21.76 2.42
N LEU A 113 6.27 -20.69 2.25
CA LEU A 113 7.03 -20.04 3.32
C LEU A 113 6.15 -19.29 4.33
N LYS A 114 4.84 -19.16 4.08
CA LYS A 114 3.87 -18.44 4.91
C LYS A 114 4.26 -16.99 5.17
N ALA A 115 5.03 -16.38 4.28
CA ALA A 115 5.63 -15.06 4.52
C ALA A 115 4.58 -13.92 4.55
N ILE A 116 3.40 -14.15 3.98
CA ILE A 116 2.27 -13.20 3.93
C ILE A 116 1.41 -13.28 5.21
N TYR A 117 1.52 -14.35 6.01
CA TYR A 117 0.65 -14.53 7.18
C TYR A 117 1.06 -13.61 8.33
N ILE A 118 0.10 -12.81 8.81
CA ILE A 118 0.28 -11.96 9.98
C ILE A 118 0.27 -12.84 11.24
N THR A 119 1.45 -13.17 11.74
CA THR A 119 1.60 -13.82 13.04
C THR A 119 1.27 -12.83 14.15
N LYS A 120 0.29 -13.14 15.00
CA LYS A 120 0.09 -12.41 16.25
C LYS A 120 1.26 -12.74 17.19
N ILE A 121 2.28 -11.89 17.21
CA ILE A 121 3.47 -12.03 18.08
C ILE A 121 3.12 -11.93 19.59
N PHE A 122 1.87 -11.57 19.92
CA PHE A 122 1.43 -11.41 21.31
C PHE A 122 1.12 -12.76 21.97
N ASN A 123 2.16 -13.44 22.46
CA ASN A 123 1.97 -14.56 23.38
C ASN A 123 1.58 -14.00 24.76
N ARG A 124 0.27 -13.82 24.97
CA ARG A 124 -0.34 -13.25 26.19
C ARG A 124 0.07 -14.01 27.47
N SER A 125 0.50 -15.28 27.36
CA SER A 125 0.92 -16.10 28.50
C SER A 125 2.27 -15.66 29.11
N LYS A 126 3.24 -15.24 28.30
CA LYS A 126 4.60 -14.90 28.76
C LYS A 126 4.65 -13.55 29.48
N TYR A 127 3.80 -12.60 29.06
CA TYR A 127 3.65 -11.29 29.74
C TYR A 127 2.94 -11.40 31.09
N ARG A 128 1.93 -12.27 31.21
CA ARG A 128 1.21 -12.49 32.48
C ARG A 128 2.10 -13.11 33.55
N ASN A 129 3.05 -13.98 33.18
CA ASN A 129 4.03 -14.53 34.13
C ASN A 129 5.06 -13.47 34.56
N ASN A 130 5.65 -12.70 33.64
CA ASN A 130 6.60 -11.64 34.02
C ASN A 130 5.96 -10.57 34.92
N ASN A 131 4.71 -10.15 34.68
CA ASN A 131 4.03 -9.22 35.59
C ASN A 131 3.73 -9.84 36.97
N LYS A 132 3.51 -11.16 37.05
CA LYS A 132 3.31 -11.85 38.33
C LYS A 132 4.57 -11.84 39.21
N TYR A 133 5.76 -11.86 38.59
CA TYR A 133 7.04 -11.73 39.30
C TYR A 133 7.37 -10.28 39.66
N ILE A 134 7.03 -9.31 38.82
CA ILE A 134 7.23 -7.89 39.12
C ILE A 134 6.34 -7.43 40.29
N HIS A 135 5.11 -7.94 40.38
CA HIS A 135 4.21 -7.64 41.51
C HIS A 135 4.57 -8.36 42.82
N THR A 136 5.40 -9.41 42.79
CA THR A 136 5.86 -10.12 44.01
C THR A 136 7.18 -9.59 44.57
N GLN A 137 7.90 -8.72 43.86
CA GLN A 137 9.12 -8.06 44.35
C GLN A 137 8.89 -6.63 44.88
N LEU A 138 7.64 -6.16 44.86
CA LEU A 138 7.24 -4.84 45.37
C LEU A 138 6.52 -4.90 46.75
N TYR A 139 6.60 -6.05 47.43
CA TYR A 139 6.16 -6.23 48.82
C TYR A 139 7.31 -6.78 49.66
#